data_AF-A0AAE1B7V7-F1
#
_entry.id   AF-A0AAE1B7V7-F1
#
_cell.length_a   1.000
_cell.length_b   1.000
_cell.length_c   1.000
_cell.angle_alpha   90.00
_cell.angle_beta   90.00
_cell.angle_gamma   90.00
#
_symmetry.space_group_name_H-M   'P 1'
#
loop_
_entity.id
_entity.type
_entity.pdbx_description
1 polymer ?
#
loop_
_entity_poly.entity_id
_entity_poly.type
_entity_poly.pdbx_seq_one_letter_code
_entity_poly.pdbx_strand_id
1 'polypeptide(L)'
;MEEFVFIVIGVFSRPFSPDENTWNPQPAGRYPPPEVLKEAIGHCLFLHIDGSGSENPEWFEEEIIQRSEAYGIYYDNTSTPSSSLSRYYDAVCMYATAVNDTLAEGGNPYDGLAVTSKIWNRTFYGMLSGKITINSVGDRFSDVIVSVLDPQRETIQTYAVYESVSSTLTFKVATKFPWPYNKGEPPPDQPLCGFAKKKCSFSDSDDSNVVAGVSGFFGVVVMIGGVVAVVMFRRWKAQSERDIWWWKIDSGDLSISAVKHAPSILSMSSKPSLKDCDSIKLKSGELAMYRGQIVRLRHLPVKHLRLTNAILCDFKMTRVLSHANLTRVFGACLEDDLKAIVVEHCAKGSLQDLLGNPHVSLDGQFKFSLCTDIINGLSYLHDSPVKHHGRLTSEVCLVDNRFSVKLGDFGLSSLYSLMVEDKQSQEFMNSCLWCAPEVLRSHVKGGNREADIYSLGIILSEVISRECPFSAEKVYLTTSGE
;
A
#
# COMPACT_ATOMS: atom_id res chain seq x y z
N MET A 1 12.07 0.42 -48.34
CA MET A 1 12.43 -0.65 -47.38
C MET A 1 13.60 -0.10 -46.58
N GLU A 2 13.52 -0.11 -45.25
CA GLU A 2 14.66 0.26 -44.42
C GLU A 2 15.65 -0.91 -44.46
N GLU A 3 16.89 -0.63 -44.88
CA GLU A 3 17.96 -1.62 -44.91
C GLU A 3 18.65 -1.61 -43.55
N PHE A 4 18.72 -2.78 -42.91
CA PHE A 4 19.34 -2.94 -41.61
C PHE A 4 20.63 -3.75 -41.74
N VAL A 5 21.67 -3.30 -41.05
CA VAL A 5 22.92 -4.02 -40.86
C VAL A 5 23.04 -4.33 -39.38
N PHE A 6 23.26 -5.59 -39.05
CA PHE A 6 23.46 -6.00 -37.66
C PHE A 6 24.96 -6.00 -37.37
N ILE A 7 25.35 -5.26 -36.33
CA ILE A 7 26.73 -5.22 -35.85
C ILE A 7 26.78 -5.98 -34.53
N VAL A 8 27.53 -7.07 -34.51
CA VAL A 8 27.79 -7.88 -33.32
C VAL A 8 29.15 -7.47 -32.78
N ILE A 9 29.17 -6.88 -31.58
CA ILE A 9 30.39 -6.42 -30.93
C ILE A 9 30.83 -7.45 -29.88
N GLY A 10 31.89 -8.19 -30.18
CA GLY A 10 32.53 -9.13 -29.27
C GLY A 10 33.66 -8.43 -28.50
N VAL A 11 33.38 -8.01 -27.26
CA VAL A 11 34.34 -7.23 -26.45
C VAL A 11 35.31 -8.14 -25.68
N PHE A 12 34.95 -9.41 -25.41
CA PHE A 12 35.77 -10.33 -24.59
C PHE A 12 35.73 -11.80 -25.03
N SER A 13 35.06 -12.13 -26.13
CA SER A 13 34.91 -13.51 -26.61
C SER A 13 36.00 -13.87 -27.62
N ARG A 14 36.24 -15.18 -27.78
CA ARG A 14 36.89 -15.68 -29.00
C ARG A 14 36.12 -15.17 -30.23
N PRO A 15 36.78 -15.02 -31.39
CA PRO A 15 36.07 -14.82 -32.64
C PRO A 15 34.94 -15.83 -32.76
N PHE A 16 33.76 -15.38 -33.18
CA PHE A 16 32.68 -16.32 -33.42
C PHE A 16 33.15 -17.32 -34.48
N SER A 17 33.00 -18.60 -34.21
CA SER A 17 33.36 -19.68 -35.13
C SER A 17 32.17 -20.62 -35.20
N PRO A 18 31.43 -20.64 -36.31
CA PRO A 18 30.30 -21.54 -36.45
C PRO A 18 30.78 -23.00 -36.47
N ASP A 19 30.05 -23.87 -35.78
CA ASP A 19 30.24 -25.32 -35.76
C ASP A 19 28.94 -26.04 -36.18
N GLU A 20 28.96 -27.38 -36.23
CA GLU A 20 27.79 -28.17 -36.65
C GLU A 20 26.57 -27.94 -35.74
N ASN A 21 26.80 -27.67 -34.45
CA ASN A 21 25.75 -27.35 -33.47
C ASN A 21 25.18 -25.93 -33.66
N THR A 22 25.98 -24.99 -34.19
CA THR A 22 25.56 -23.64 -34.53
C THR A 22 24.46 -23.66 -35.59
N TRP A 23 24.58 -24.55 -36.57
CA TRP A 23 23.62 -24.67 -37.67
C TRP A 23 22.44 -25.57 -37.34
N ASN A 24 22.61 -26.55 -36.43
CA ASN A 24 21.56 -27.47 -35.99
C ASN A 24 21.39 -27.45 -34.45
N PRO A 25 20.74 -26.43 -33.88
CA PRO A 25 20.49 -26.38 -32.45
C PRO A 25 19.50 -27.48 -32.00
N GLN A 26 19.91 -28.36 -31.08
CA GLN A 26 19.06 -29.41 -30.47
C GLN A 26 17.98 -28.81 -29.51
N PRO A 27 16.89 -29.53 -29.17
CA PRO A 27 15.54 -28.99 -29.37
C PRO A 27 14.96 -28.23 -28.17
N ALA A 28 14.51 -27.00 -28.44
CA ALA A 28 13.43 -26.34 -27.70
C ALA A 28 12.57 -25.46 -28.63
N GLY A 29 12.02 -26.06 -29.69
CA GLY A 29 10.77 -25.65 -30.36
C GLY A 29 10.60 -24.21 -30.89
N ARG A 30 11.65 -23.39 -30.98
CA ARG A 30 11.53 -21.97 -31.41
C ARG A 30 12.66 -21.45 -32.32
N TYR A 31 13.52 -22.30 -32.86
CA TYR A 31 14.62 -21.83 -33.72
C TYR A 31 14.25 -21.86 -35.21
N PRO A 32 14.68 -20.85 -35.99
CA PRO A 32 14.47 -20.83 -37.43
C PRO A 32 15.25 -21.95 -38.14
N PRO A 33 14.86 -22.36 -39.36
CA PRO A 33 15.60 -23.34 -40.15
C PRO A 33 17.08 -22.95 -40.32
N PRO A 34 18.00 -23.93 -40.45
CA PRO A 34 19.44 -23.66 -40.60
C PRO A 34 19.76 -22.67 -41.73
N GLU A 35 19.03 -22.74 -42.85
CA GLU A 35 19.21 -21.83 -43.99
C GLU A 35 18.86 -20.37 -43.65
N VAL A 36 17.79 -20.17 -42.88
CA VAL A 36 17.37 -18.84 -42.41
C VAL A 36 18.38 -18.29 -41.40
N LEU A 37 18.97 -19.16 -40.57
CA LEU A 37 20.02 -18.79 -39.63
C LEU A 37 21.33 -18.42 -40.34
N LYS A 38 21.73 -19.18 -41.37
CA LYS A 38 22.88 -18.89 -42.24
C LYS A 38 22.72 -17.55 -42.95
N GLU A 39 21.55 -17.29 -43.52
CA GLU A 39 21.22 -16.01 -44.15
C GLU A 39 21.27 -14.85 -43.14
N ALA A 40 20.68 -15.03 -41.96
CA ALA A 40 20.70 -14.00 -40.91
C ALA A 40 22.12 -13.69 -40.40
N ILE A 41 22.94 -14.72 -40.17
CA ILE A 41 24.35 -14.55 -39.75
C ILE A 41 25.20 -13.95 -40.87
N GLY A 42 24.90 -14.27 -42.13
CA GLY A 42 25.50 -13.63 -43.30
C GLY A 42 25.26 -12.11 -43.37
N HIS A 43 24.24 -11.61 -42.67
CA HIS A 43 23.94 -10.18 -42.56
C HIS A 43 24.60 -9.49 -41.35
N CYS A 44 25.39 -10.23 -40.56
CA CYS A 44 26.07 -9.70 -39.39
C CYS A 44 27.52 -9.30 -39.67
N LEU A 45 27.90 -8.12 -39.17
CA LEU A 45 29.27 -7.66 -39.03
C LEU A 45 29.78 -8.02 -37.66
N PHE A 46 30.87 -8.81 -37.59
CA PHE A 46 31.49 -9.14 -36.32
C PHE A 46 32.65 -8.19 -36.06
N LEU A 47 32.52 -7.35 -35.03
CA LEU A 47 33.57 -6.48 -34.53
C LEU A 47 34.23 -7.15 -33.33
N HIS A 48 35.52 -7.41 -33.44
CA HIS A 48 36.34 -7.95 -32.37
C HIS A 48 37.37 -6.93 -31.94
N ILE A 49 37.47 -6.72 -30.64
CA ILE A 49 38.50 -5.87 -30.05
C ILE A 49 39.68 -6.77 -29.68
N ASP A 50 40.86 -6.44 -30.19
CA ASP A 50 42.14 -7.15 -30.02
C ASP A 50 42.19 -8.59 -30.56
N GLY A 51 42.77 -8.78 -31.75
CA GLY A 51 42.94 -10.13 -32.31
C GLY A 51 44.15 -10.33 -33.22
N SER A 52 45.26 -9.66 -32.96
CA SER A 52 46.51 -9.88 -33.71
C SER A 52 47.65 -10.48 -32.88
N GLY A 53 47.34 -11.21 -31.81
CA GLY A 53 48.32 -12.05 -31.11
C GLY A 53 48.50 -13.37 -31.84
N SER A 54 49.70 -13.63 -32.35
CA SER A 54 50.05 -14.83 -33.11
C SER A 54 50.13 -16.10 -32.27
N GLU A 55 49.76 -17.20 -32.93
CA GLU A 55 50.22 -18.59 -32.82
C GLU A 55 50.24 -19.25 -31.43
N ASN A 56 49.20 -20.07 -31.25
CA ASN A 56 49.07 -21.21 -30.36
C ASN A 56 48.53 -20.93 -28.94
N PRO A 57 47.20 -20.71 -28.79
CA PRO A 57 46.55 -20.65 -27.47
C PRO A 57 46.57 -21.97 -26.71
N GLU A 58 46.88 -23.08 -27.39
CA GLU A 58 46.81 -24.44 -26.84
C GLU A 58 47.77 -24.65 -25.67
N TRP A 59 49.03 -24.19 -25.78
CA TRP A 59 50.02 -24.40 -24.71
C TRP A 59 49.65 -23.67 -23.40
N PHE A 60 49.04 -22.49 -23.48
CA PHE A 60 48.65 -21.71 -22.29
C PHE A 60 47.41 -22.31 -21.63
N GLU A 61 46.49 -22.84 -22.43
CA GLU A 61 45.33 -23.57 -21.95
C GLU A 61 45.73 -24.87 -21.26
N GLU A 62 46.70 -25.61 -21.83
CA GLU A 62 47.30 -26.79 -21.20
C GLU A 62 47.95 -26.45 -19.85
N GLU A 63 48.72 -25.35 -19.79
CA GLU A 63 49.36 -24.89 -18.55
C GLU A 63 48.32 -24.50 -17.48
N ILE A 64 47.21 -23.86 -17.87
CA ILE A 64 46.11 -23.55 -16.95
C ILE A 64 45.50 -24.85 -16.41
N ILE A 65 45.19 -25.81 -17.29
CA ILE A 65 44.58 -27.09 -16.90
C ILE A 65 45.50 -27.84 -15.95
N GLN A 66 46.81 -27.90 -16.26
CA GLN A 66 47.78 -28.60 -15.41
C GLN A 66 47.89 -27.96 -14.02
N ARG A 67 47.88 -26.62 -13.94
CA ARG A 67 48.03 -25.92 -12.66
C ARG A 67 46.73 -25.82 -11.87
N SER A 68 45.57 -25.90 -12.52
CA SER A 68 44.27 -25.69 -11.87
C SER A 68 43.93 -26.78 -10.87
N GLU A 69 44.44 -28.01 -11.06
CA GLU A 69 44.23 -29.13 -10.14
C GLU A 69 44.75 -28.81 -8.72
N ALA A 70 45.88 -28.09 -8.62
CA ALA A 70 46.45 -27.67 -7.34
C ALA A 70 45.53 -26.69 -6.56
N TYR A 71 44.58 -26.06 -7.27
CA TYR A 71 43.59 -25.15 -6.72
C TYR A 71 42.19 -25.78 -6.61
N GLY A 72 42.06 -27.09 -6.84
CA GLY A 72 40.79 -27.82 -6.77
C GLY A 72 39.83 -27.52 -7.93
N ILE A 73 40.35 -27.02 -9.05
CA ILE A 73 39.59 -26.76 -10.29
C ILE A 73 39.96 -27.83 -11.31
N TYR A 74 38.95 -28.56 -11.78
CA TYR A 74 39.10 -29.66 -12.74
C TYR A 74 38.39 -29.32 -14.04
N TYR A 75 39.07 -29.50 -15.16
CA TYR A 75 38.51 -29.37 -16.51
C TYR A 75 38.21 -30.77 -17.06
N ASP A 76 37.03 -30.94 -17.65
CA ASP A 76 36.67 -32.14 -18.40
C ASP A 76 37.07 -32.00 -19.88
N ASN A 77 36.95 -33.09 -20.66
CA ASN A 77 37.28 -33.08 -22.09
C ASN A 77 36.36 -32.19 -22.95
N THR A 78 35.37 -31.53 -22.35
CA THR A 78 34.40 -30.66 -23.01
C THR A 78 34.48 -29.20 -22.57
N SER A 79 35.28 -28.88 -21.54
CA SER A 79 35.38 -27.56 -20.93
C SER A 79 36.76 -26.96 -21.20
N THR A 80 36.76 -25.88 -21.97
CA THR A 80 37.98 -25.11 -22.23
C THR A 80 38.10 -23.94 -21.25
N PRO A 81 39.31 -23.60 -20.76
CA PRO A 81 39.53 -22.39 -19.99
C PRO A 81 38.99 -21.14 -20.71
N SER A 82 38.44 -20.21 -19.94
CA SER A 82 37.92 -18.96 -20.51
C SER A 82 39.03 -18.16 -21.16
N SER A 83 38.80 -17.69 -22.40
CA SER A 83 39.71 -16.78 -23.11
C SER A 83 39.95 -15.46 -22.38
N SER A 84 39.15 -15.14 -21.36
CA SER A 84 39.37 -13.95 -20.52
C SER A 84 40.53 -14.12 -19.54
N LEU A 85 40.91 -15.35 -19.17
CA LEU A 85 41.99 -15.61 -18.20
C LEU A 85 43.35 -15.12 -18.69
N SER A 86 43.62 -15.25 -19.99
CA SER A 86 44.86 -14.75 -20.59
C SER A 86 45.00 -13.23 -20.49
N ARG A 87 43.87 -12.50 -20.61
CA ARG A 87 43.86 -11.04 -20.48
C ARG A 87 44.10 -10.61 -19.03
N TYR A 88 43.57 -11.34 -18.05
CA TYR A 88 43.88 -11.10 -16.65
C TYR A 88 45.35 -11.39 -16.33
N TYR A 89 45.90 -12.46 -16.92
CA TYR A 89 47.32 -12.76 -16.80
C TYR A 89 48.18 -11.62 -17.35
N ASP A 90 47.89 -11.15 -18.57
CA ASP A 90 48.58 -10.00 -19.18
C ASP A 90 48.48 -8.74 -18.29
N ALA A 91 47.30 -8.47 -17.72
CA ALA A 91 47.09 -7.33 -16.81
C ALA A 91 47.92 -7.45 -15.52
N VAL A 92 48.02 -8.64 -14.94
CA VAL A 92 48.85 -8.89 -13.75
C VAL A 92 50.33 -8.73 -14.08
N CYS A 93 50.78 -9.24 -15.23
CA CYS A 93 52.17 -9.07 -15.68
C CYS A 93 52.52 -7.59 -15.93
N MET A 94 51.61 -6.83 -16.54
CA MET A 94 51.78 -5.38 -16.72
C MET A 94 51.88 -4.65 -15.38
N TYR A 95 50.99 -4.96 -14.44
CA TYR A 95 51.01 -4.38 -13.10
C TYR A 95 52.29 -4.75 -12.34
N ALA A 96 52.68 -6.03 -12.36
CA ALA A 96 53.90 -6.51 -11.70
C ALA A 96 55.16 -5.83 -12.26
N THR A 97 55.21 -5.61 -13.57
CA THR A 97 56.30 -4.86 -14.21
C THR A 97 56.37 -3.44 -13.68
N ALA A 98 55.23 -2.74 -13.60
CA ALA A 98 55.18 -1.38 -13.08
C ALA A 98 55.59 -1.30 -11.60
N VAL A 99 55.13 -2.25 -10.76
CA VAL A 99 55.54 -2.36 -9.35
C VAL A 99 57.05 -2.60 -9.24
N ASN A 100 57.60 -3.50 -10.06
CA ASN A 100 59.03 -3.78 -10.06
C ASN A 100 59.85 -2.55 -10.44
N ASP A 101 59.41 -1.78 -11.44
CA ASP A 101 60.06 -0.52 -11.83
C ASP A 101 59.96 0.53 -10.71
N THR A 102 58.82 0.65 -10.04
CA THR A 102 58.66 1.50 -8.86
C THR A 102 59.62 1.12 -7.74
N LEU A 103 59.78 -0.18 -7.46
CA LEU A 103 60.71 -0.69 -6.44
C LEU A 103 62.18 -0.46 -6.82
N ALA A 104 62.53 -0.64 -8.09
CA ALA A 104 63.88 -0.42 -8.60
C ALA A 104 64.33 1.05 -8.46
N GLU A 105 63.38 1.99 -8.53
CA GLU A 105 63.61 3.41 -8.29
C GLU A 105 63.53 3.82 -6.80
N GLY A 106 63.33 2.86 -5.88
CA GLY A 106 63.19 3.12 -4.45
C GLY A 106 61.83 3.73 -4.05
N GLY A 107 60.83 3.67 -4.94
CA GLY A 107 59.48 4.14 -4.70
C GLY A 107 58.63 3.21 -3.83
N ASN A 108 57.49 3.72 -3.37
CA ASN A 108 56.55 2.96 -2.55
C ASN A 108 55.62 2.10 -3.45
N PRO A 109 55.63 0.75 -3.34
CA PRO A 109 54.76 -0.12 -4.14
C PRO A 109 53.27 0.01 -3.79
N TYR A 110 52.93 0.62 -2.65
CA TYR A 110 51.56 0.89 -2.22
C TYR A 110 51.02 2.23 -2.71
N ASP A 111 51.83 3.05 -3.38
CA ASP A 111 51.38 4.27 -4.05
C ASP A 111 50.82 3.92 -5.43
N GLY A 112 49.49 3.76 -5.49
CA GLY A 112 48.79 3.39 -6.71
C GLY A 112 49.01 4.37 -7.87
N LEU A 113 49.15 5.68 -7.61
CA LEU A 113 49.37 6.66 -8.67
C LEU A 113 50.80 6.56 -9.22
N ALA A 114 51.78 6.42 -8.32
CA ALA A 114 53.18 6.23 -8.72
C ALA A 114 53.34 4.96 -9.57
N VAL A 115 52.73 3.84 -9.15
CA VAL A 115 52.77 2.57 -9.89
C VAL A 115 52.04 2.68 -11.23
N THR A 116 50.80 3.19 -11.25
CA THR A 116 50.00 3.27 -12.49
C THR A 116 50.57 4.23 -13.52
N SER A 117 51.19 5.35 -13.09
CA SER A 117 51.83 6.29 -14.02
C SER A 117 52.99 5.67 -14.82
N LYS A 118 53.64 4.61 -14.30
CA LYS A 118 54.69 3.85 -15.00
C LYS A 118 54.15 2.95 -16.12
N ILE A 119 52.84 2.74 -16.17
CA ILE A 119 52.16 1.98 -17.21
C ILE A 119 51.86 2.88 -18.43
N TRP A 120 51.75 4.19 -18.24
CA TRP A 120 51.35 5.14 -19.29
C TRP A 120 52.44 5.35 -20.33
N ASN A 121 52.03 5.66 -21.56
CA ASN A 121 52.90 5.92 -22.70
C ASN A 121 53.93 4.79 -22.96
N ARG A 122 53.50 3.54 -22.75
CA ARG A 122 54.36 2.35 -22.84
C ARG A 122 53.66 1.25 -23.63
N THR A 123 54.48 0.44 -24.30
CA THR A 123 54.03 -0.79 -24.96
C THR A 123 54.50 -2.00 -24.16
N PHE A 124 53.58 -2.92 -23.91
CA PHE A 124 53.79 -4.23 -23.32
C PHE A 124 53.51 -5.30 -24.37
N TYR A 125 54.12 -6.46 -24.21
CA TYR A 125 53.85 -7.61 -25.05
C TYR A 125 53.11 -8.64 -24.19
N GLY A 126 51.79 -8.68 -24.37
CA GLY A 126 50.92 -9.67 -23.78
C GLY A 126 51.06 -11.01 -24.50
N MET A 127 50.80 -12.08 -23.77
CA MET A 127 51.05 -13.45 -24.21
C MET A 127 50.06 -13.91 -25.28
N LEU A 128 48.78 -13.56 -25.12
CA LEU A 128 47.71 -13.85 -26.09
C LEU A 128 47.10 -12.59 -26.70
N SER A 129 47.11 -11.48 -25.96
CA SER A 129 46.61 -10.19 -26.44
C SER A 129 47.55 -9.52 -27.44
N GLY A 130 48.77 -10.04 -27.62
CA GLY A 130 49.78 -9.46 -28.49
C GLY A 130 50.32 -8.13 -27.96
N LYS A 131 50.56 -7.18 -28.86
CA LYS A 131 51.10 -5.86 -28.52
C LYS A 131 50.03 -5.01 -27.81
N ILE A 132 50.31 -4.60 -26.57
CA ILE A 132 49.44 -3.76 -25.74
C ILE A 132 50.09 -2.39 -25.59
N THR A 133 49.54 -1.35 -26.23
CA THR A 133 50.07 0.02 -26.08
C THR A 133 49.11 0.89 -25.26
N ILE A 134 49.64 1.54 -24.23
CA ILE A 134 48.91 2.47 -23.37
C ILE A 134 49.33 3.90 -23.72
N ASN A 135 48.36 4.79 -23.90
CA ASN A 135 48.60 6.19 -24.26
C ASN A 135 49.08 7.02 -23.05
N SER A 136 49.32 8.32 -23.26
CA SER A 136 49.80 9.24 -22.23
C SER A 136 48.80 9.55 -21.10
N VAL A 137 47.52 9.24 -21.29
CA VAL A 137 46.42 9.47 -20.33
C VAL A 137 46.03 8.18 -19.60
N GLY A 138 46.59 7.03 -20.01
CA GLY A 138 46.34 5.73 -19.41
C GLY A 138 45.34 4.85 -20.15
N ASP A 139 44.85 5.26 -21.33
CA ASP A 139 43.95 4.43 -22.13
C ASP A 139 44.72 3.48 -23.04
N ARG A 140 44.16 2.29 -23.27
CA ARG A 140 44.70 1.31 -24.19
C ARG A 140 44.31 1.63 -25.64
N PHE A 141 45.29 1.68 -26.54
CA PHE A 141 45.04 1.56 -27.97
C PHE A 141 44.54 0.15 -28.25
N SER A 142 43.30 0.06 -28.73
CA SER A 142 42.61 -1.21 -28.95
C SER A 142 42.36 -1.39 -30.42
N ASP A 143 42.96 -2.42 -31.01
CA ASP A 143 42.81 -2.68 -32.44
C ASP A 143 41.46 -3.33 -32.71
N VAL A 144 40.82 -2.93 -33.81
CA VAL A 144 39.48 -3.43 -34.16
C VAL A 144 39.56 -4.29 -35.40
N ILE A 145 39.12 -5.53 -35.27
CA ILE A 145 39.04 -6.49 -36.38
C ILE A 145 37.58 -6.60 -36.80
N VAL A 146 37.36 -6.43 -38.10
CA VAL A 146 36.07 -6.61 -38.75
C VAL A 146 36.10 -7.95 -39.45
N SER A 147 35.21 -8.85 -39.06
CA SER A 147 35.08 -10.18 -39.63
C SER A 147 33.67 -10.44 -40.16
N VAL A 148 33.59 -11.30 -41.18
CA VAL A 148 32.34 -11.68 -41.86
C VAL A 148 32.29 -13.16 -42.13
N LEU A 149 31.08 -13.72 -42.21
CA LEU A 149 30.86 -15.08 -42.67
C LEU A 149 31.12 -15.18 -44.18
N ASP A 150 32.03 -16.06 -44.59
CA ASP A 150 32.18 -16.48 -45.98
C ASP A 150 31.07 -17.50 -46.30
N PRO A 151 30.10 -17.16 -47.17
CA PRO A 151 28.98 -18.04 -47.47
C PRO A 151 29.39 -19.30 -48.25
N GLN A 152 30.55 -19.34 -48.91
CA GLN A 152 31.02 -20.52 -49.63
C GLN A 152 31.75 -21.52 -48.73
N ARG A 153 32.44 -21.00 -47.72
CA ARG A 153 33.28 -21.80 -46.81
C ARG A 153 32.64 -22.02 -45.44
N GLU A 154 31.48 -21.42 -45.19
CA GLU A 154 30.77 -21.43 -43.90
C GLU A 154 31.67 -21.07 -42.71
N THR A 155 32.68 -20.21 -42.94
CA THR A 155 33.69 -19.83 -41.94
C THR A 155 33.82 -18.32 -41.86
N ILE A 156 34.20 -17.82 -40.68
CA ILE A 156 34.43 -16.38 -40.51
C ILE A 156 35.81 -16.00 -41.00
N GLN A 157 35.87 -14.97 -41.85
CA GLN A 157 37.11 -14.41 -42.37
C GLN A 157 37.28 -12.96 -41.94
N THR A 158 38.53 -12.58 -41.67
CA THR A 158 38.90 -11.20 -41.37
C THR A 158 38.83 -10.34 -42.63
N TYR A 159 37.95 -9.36 -42.64
CA TYR A 159 37.75 -8.43 -43.75
C TYR A 159 38.67 -7.20 -43.64
N ALA A 160 38.69 -6.56 -42.47
CA ALA A 160 39.50 -5.37 -42.23
C ALA A 160 40.08 -5.36 -40.82
N VAL A 161 41.23 -4.70 -40.67
CA VAL A 161 41.90 -4.48 -39.38
C VAL A 161 42.18 -3.00 -39.25
N TYR A 162 41.64 -2.39 -38.19
CA TYR A 162 41.96 -1.04 -37.77
C TYR A 162 43.04 -1.08 -36.69
N GLU A 163 44.22 -0.59 -37.02
CA GLU A 163 45.31 -0.44 -36.06
C GLU A 163 45.20 0.92 -35.38
N SER A 164 44.90 0.92 -34.08
CA SER A 164 44.56 2.13 -33.34
C SER A 164 45.76 3.04 -33.10
N VAL A 165 46.97 2.48 -33.04
CA VAL A 165 48.21 3.26 -32.83
C VAL A 165 48.56 4.09 -34.06
N SER A 166 48.45 3.51 -35.26
CA SER A 166 48.72 4.19 -36.52
C SER A 166 47.50 4.90 -37.11
N SER A 167 46.30 4.65 -36.54
CA SER A 167 45.00 5.10 -37.07
C SER A 167 44.78 4.65 -38.52
N THR A 168 45.29 3.47 -38.88
CA THR A 168 45.20 2.94 -40.25
C THR A 168 44.20 1.79 -40.33
N LEU A 169 43.34 1.85 -41.34
CA LEU A 169 42.41 0.77 -41.69
C LEU A 169 42.98 -0.01 -42.88
N THR A 170 43.33 -1.28 -42.65
CA THR A 170 43.87 -2.17 -43.68
C THR A 170 42.85 -3.24 -44.04
N PHE A 171 42.52 -3.37 -45.32
CA PHE A 171 41.64 -4.43 -45.83
C PHE A 171 42.48 -5.66 -46.20
N LYS A 172 42.12 -6.83 -45.66
CA LYS A 172 42.84 -8.09 -45.88
C LYS A 172 42.35 -8.83 -47.13
N VAL A 173 41.10 -8.60 -47.55
CA VAL A 173 40.50 -9.20 -48.74
C VAL A 173 40.41 -8.13 -49.84
N ALA A 174 40.84 -8.46 -51.07
CA ALA A 174 40.86 -7.54 -52.21
C ALA A 174 39.47 -7.28 -52.84
N THR A 175 38.42 -7.96 -52.38
CA THR A 175 37.05 -7.82 -52.89
C THR A 175 36.24 -6.83 -52.06
N LYS A 176 35.33 -6.09 -52.71
CA LYS A 176 34.34 -5.24 -52.03
C LYS A 176 33.54 -6.08 -51.02
N PHE A 177 33.27 -5.51 -49.85
CA PHE A 177 32.41 -6.10 -48.84
C PHE A 177 31.06 -6.54 -49.45
N PRO A 178 30.61 -7.79 -49.25
CA PRO A 178 29.34 -8.26 -49.79
C PRO A 178 28.18 -7.72 -48.95
N TRP A 179 27.83 -6.45 -49.16
CA TRP A 179 26.64 -5.86 -48.54
C TRP A 179 25.37 -6.54 -49.07
N PRO A 180 24.57 -7.18 -48.20
CA PRO A 180 23.48 -8.05 -48.62
C PRO A 180 22.33 -7.31 -49.30
N TYR A 181 22.04 -6.07 -48.87
CA TYR A 181 20.86 -5.33 -49.34
C TYR A 181 21.15 -4.37 -50.51
N ASN A 182 22.41 -3.98 -50.73
CA ASN A 182 22.76 -2.94 -51.70
C ASN A 182 23.80 -3.41 -52.72
N LYS A 183 23.61 -4.62 -53.30
CA LYS A 183 24.45 -5.17 -54.40
C LYS A 183 25.97 -5.11 -54.13
N GLY A 184 26.40 -5.28 -52.88
CA GLY A 184 27.81 -5.19 -52.51
C GLY A 184 28.34 -3.77 -52.23
N GLU A 185 27.47 -2.77 -52.09
CA GLU A 185 27.84 -1.40 -51.72
C GLU A 185 27.36 -1.02 -50.31
N PRO A 186 28.15 -0.26 -49.53
CA PRO A 186 27.75 0.12 -48.18
C PRO A 186 26.47 0.95 -48.19
N PRO A 187 25.56 0.76 -47.21
CA PRO A 187 24.43 1.65 -47.06
C PRO A 187 24.93 3.07 -46.76
N PRO A 188 24.16 4.10 -47.12
CA PRO A 188 24.51 5.49 -46.81
C PRO A 188 24.59 5.70 -45.29
N ASP A 189 25.55 6.52 -44.86
CA ASP A 189 25.79 6.91 -43.46
C ASP A 189 24.62 7.66 -42.82
N GLN A 190 23.73 8.18 -43.64
CA GLN A 190 22.47 8.78 -43.24
C GLN A 190 21.34 8.32 -44.19
N PRO A 191 20.15 7.95 -43.68
CA PRO A 191 19.02 7.65 -44.55
C PRO A 191 18.65 8.85 -45.41
N LEU A 192 18.06 8.63 -46.59
CA LEU A 192 17.72 9.66 -47.58
C LEU A 192 17.00 10.88 -46.99
N CYS A 193 16.09 10.66 -46.04
CA CYS A 193 15.33 11.74 -45.38
C CYS A 193 15.99 12.31 -44.11
N GLY A 194 17.19 11.85 -43.74
CA GLY A 194 17.82 12.13 -42.45
C GLY A 194 17.16 11.38 -41.29
N PHE A 195 17.92 11.13 -40.20
CA PHE A 195 17.41 10.43 -39.01
C PHE A 195 16.18 11.11 -38.38
N ALA A 196 16.05 12.43 -38.55
CA ALA A 196 14.92 13.22 -38.06
C ALA A 196 13.85 13.49 -39.15
N LYS A 197 13.91 12.82 -40.31
CA LYS A 197 13.04 13.03 -41.50
C LYS A 197 13.01 14.45 -42.07
N LYS A 198 13.93 15.33 -41.65
CA LYS A 198 13.98 16.76 -42.04
C LYS A 198 14.50 17.03 -43.46
N LYS A 199 15.15 16.06 -44.12
CA LYS A 199 15.70 16.24 -45.48
C LYS A 199 14.70 15.89 -46.59
N CYS A 200 13.59 15.24 -46.25
CA CYS A 200 12.49 15.04 -47.18
C CYS A 200 11.47 16.15 -46.97
N SER A 201 11.31 17.01 -47.97
CA SER A 201 10.15 17.90 -48.07
C SER A 201 9.00 17.05 -48.60
N PHE A 202 8.08 16.68 -47.71
CA PHE A 202 6.79 16.19 -48.13
C PHE A 202 6.00 17.40 -48.63
N SER A 203 5.38 17.27 -49.80
CA SER A 203 4.40 18.25 -50.27
C SER A 203 3.18 18.11 -49.38
N ASP A 204 2.99 19.07 -48.47
CA ASP A 204 1.78 19.23 -47.66
C ASP A 204 0.60 19.61 -48.56
N SER A 205 0.07 18.65 -49.31
CA SER A 205 -1.14 18.84 -50.10
C SER A 205 -2.26 17.85 -49.81
N ASP A 206 -2.20 17.10 -48.71
CA ASP A 206 -3.37 16.34 -48.19
C ASP A 206 -3.50 16.19 -46.66
N ASP A 207 -2.60 16.77 -45.84
CA ASP A 207 -2.58 16.48 -44.39
C ASP A 207 -3.42 17.43 -43.50
N SER A 208 -4.00 18.51 -44.03
CA SER A 208 -4.75 19.47 -43.21
C SER A 208 -6.06 18.91 -42.66
N ASN A 209 -6.76 18.07 -43.44
CA ASN A 209 -8.05 17.49 -43.04
C ASN A 209 -7.91 16.38 -42.00
N VAL A 210 -6.83 15.59 -42.08
CA VAL A 210 -6.55 14.49 -41.13
C VAL A 210 -6.07 15.05 -39.78
N VAL A 211 -5.20 16.06 -39.80
CA VAL A 211 -4.73 16.73 -38.58
C VAL A 211 -5.85 17.50 -37.88
N ALA A 212 -6.76 18.13 -38.63
CA ALA A 212 -7.97 18.75 -38.05
C ALA A 212 -8.92 17.72 -37.41
N GLY A 213 -9.11 16.55 -38.05
CA GLY A 213 -9.93 15.48 -37.49
C GLY A 213 -9.39 14.88 -36.19
N VAL A 214 -8.08 14.61 -36.15
CA VAL A 214 -7.41 14.01 -34.97
C VAL A 214 -7.33 15.00 -33.80
N SER A 215 -7.06 16.29 -34.08
CA SER A 215 -7.06 17.34 -33.05
C SER A 215 -8.45 17.63 -32.49
N GLY A 216 -9.49 17.60 -33.34
CA GLY A 216 -10.89 17.71 -32.91
C GLY A 216 -11.30 16.56 -32.00
N PHE A 217 -10.97 15.31 -32.35
CA PHE A 217 -11.26 14.15 -31.51
C PHE A 217 -10.56 14.22 -30.15
N PHE A 218 -9.28 14.58 -30.12
CA PHE A 218 -8.53 14.71 -28.87
C PHE A 218 -9.08 15.84 -27.98
N GLY A 219 -9.47 16.97 -28.59
CA GLY A 219 -10.16 18.06 -27.89
C GLY A 219 -11.48 17.62 -27.25
N VAL A 220 -12.29 16.83 -27.96
CA VAL A 220 -13.55 16.28 -27.44
C VAL A 220 -13.29 15.30 -26.30
N VAL A 221 -12.29 14.43 -26.40
CA VAL A 221 -11.93 13.48 -25.33
C VAL A 221 -11.47 14.22 -24.06
N VAL A 222 -10.63 15.25 -24.20
CA VAL A 222 -10.19 16.08 -23.06
C VAL A 222 -11.37 16.82 -22.43
N MET A 223 -12.28 17.37 -23.23
CA MET A 223 -13.49 18.04 -22.74
C MET A 223 -14.41 17.07 -21.99
N ILE A 224 -14.63 15.86 -22.52
CA ILE A 224 -15.41 14.82 -21.83
C ILE A 224 -14.72 14.41 -20.53
N GLY A 225 -13.39 14.20 -20.55
CA GLY A 225 -12.61 13.89 -19.36
C GLY A 225 -12.71 14.98 -18.28
N GLY A 226 -12.64 16.25 -18.67
CA GLY A 226 -12.83 17.40 -17.79
C GLY A 226 -14.23 17.45 -17.18
N VAL A 227 -15.28 17.22 -17.97
CA VAL A 227 -16.67 17.17 -17.48
C VAL A 227 -16.86 16.02 -16.50
N VAL A 228 -16.32 14.83 -16.80
CA VAL A 228 -16.37 13.67 -15.90
C VAL A 228 -15.63 13.97 -14.59
N ALA A 229 -14.43 14.56 -14.66
CA ALA A 229 -13.67 14.95 -13.47
C ALA A 229 -14.44 15.97 -12.61
N VAL A 230 -15.07 16.97 -13.22
CA VAL A 230 -15.92 17.94 -12.50
C VAL A 230 -17.13 17.26 -11.87
N VAL A 231 -17.80 16.34 -12.58
CA VAL A 231 -18.94 15.59 -12.04
C VAL A 231 -18.51 14.72 -10.86
N MET A 232 -17.39 14.01 -10.99
CA MET A 232 -16.80 13.20 -9.93
C MET A 232 -16.39 14.06 -8.73
N PHE A 233 -15.75 15.20 -8.95
CA PHE A 233 -15.38 16.13 -7.89
C PHE A 233 -16.61 16.71 -7.19
N ARG A 234 -17.65 17.11 -7.94
CA ARG A 234 -18.92 17.58 -7.36
C ARG A 234 -19.62 16.48 -6.58
N ARG A 235 -19.60 15.23 -7.07
CA ARG A 235 -20.14 14.07 -6.35
C ARG A 235 -19.36 13.77 -5.09
N TRP A 236 -18.04 13.77 -5.15
CA TRP A 236 -17.15 13.57 -4.00
C TRP A 236 -17.34 14.66 -2.96
N LYS A 237 -17.37 15.94 -3.37
CA LYS A 237 -17.63 17.07 -2.48
C LYS A 237 -19.01 16.97 -1.83
N ALA A 238 -20.05 16.66 -2.60
CA ALA A 238 -21.40 16.46 -2.07
C ALA A 238 -21.51 15.24 -1.14
N GLN A 239 -20.77 14.16 -1.40
CA GLN A 239 -20.68 13.00 -0.50
C GLN A 239 -19.94 13.36 0.79
N SER A 240 -18.81 14.07 0.71
CA SER A 240 -18.03 14.51 1.85
C SER A 240 -18.83 15.43 2.78
N GLU A 241 -19.56 16.40 2.21
CA GLU A 241 -20.45 17.26 2.99
C GLU A 241 -21.57 16.46 3.67
N ARG A 242 -22.20 15.50 2.98
CA ARG A 242 -23.21 14.61 3.60
C ARG A 242 -22.60 13.70 4.68
N ASP A 243 -21.38 13.24 4.50
CA ASP A 243 -20.71 12.36 5.46
C ASP A 243 -20.24 13.09 6.72
N ILE A 244 -20.00 14.40 6.67
CA ILE A 244 -19.70 15.21 7.85
C ILE A 244 -20.98 15.47 8.65
N TRP A 245 -22.11 15.71 7.97
CA TRP A 245 -23.38 16.14 8.59
C TRP A 245 -24.42 15.03 8.73
N TRP A 246 -24.08 13.76 8.49
CA TRP A 246 -25.02 12.64 8.51
C TRP A 246 -25.82 12.51 9.82
N TRP A 247 -25.24 12.97 10.94
CA TRP A 247 -25.81 12.93 12.28
C TRP A 247 -26.74 14.11 12.55
N LYS A 248 -26.68 15.18 11.75
CA LYS A 248 -27.51 16.36 11.96
C LYS A 248 -28.93 16.06 11.44
N ILE A 249 -29.91 16.20 12.31
CA ILE A 249 -31.33 16.05 11.99
C ILE A 249 -31.99 17.40 12.17
N ASP A 250 -32.72 17.85 11.16
CA ASP A 250 -33.48 19.10 11.22
C ASP A 250 -34.80 18.85 11.96
N SER A 251 -35.28 19.84 12.73
CA SER A 251 -36.47 19.68 13.58
C SER A 251 -37.74 19.38 12.78
N GLY A 252 -37.82 19.86 11.53
CA GLY A 252 -38.92 19.59 10.61
C GLY A 252 -39.05 18.12 10.19
N ASP A 253 -37.96 17.34 10.26
CA ASP A 253 -37.98 15.90 10.00
C ASP A 253 -38.53 15.09 11.19
N LEU A 254 -38.72 15.73 12.35
CA LEU A 254 -39.20 15.12 13.58
C LEU A 254 -40.67 15.49 13.83
N SER A 255 -41.55 14.51 13.65
CA SER A 255 -42.99 14.71 13.92
C SER A 255 -43.35 14.25 15.34
N ILE A 256 -43.27 15.18 16.30
CA ILE A 256 -43.60 14.94 17.73
C ILE A 256 -45.11 14.74 17.93
N SER A 257 -45.94 15.52 17.22
CA SER A 257 -47.40 15.50 17.37
C SER A 257 -48.05 14.19 16.94
N ALA A 258 -47.42 13.42 16.04
CA ALA A 258 -47.94 12.15 15.54
C ALA A 258 -47.93 11.03 16.59
N VAL A 259 -47.09 11.13 17.63
CA VAL A 259 -46.87 10.05 18.61
C VAL A 259 -47.69 10.23 19.90
N LYS A 260 -48.45 11.33 20.03
CA LYS A 260 -49.35 11.59 21.19
C LYS A 260 -50.39 10.49 21.46
N HIS A 261 -50.57 9.55 20.53
CA HIS A 261 -51.51 8.43 20.62
C HIS A 261 -50.86 7.04 20.77
N ALA A 262 -49.53 6.93 20.90
CA ALA A 262 -48.88 5.64 21.12
C ALA A 262 -48.80 5.32 22.63
N PRO A 263 -49.48 4.28 23.14
CA PRO A 263 -49.43 3.94 24.55
C PRO A 263 -48.10 3.27 24.89
N SER A 264 -47.30 3.85 25.78
CA SER A 264 -46.29 3.12 26.53
C SER A 264 -46.99 2.24 27.57
N ILE A 265 -47.12 0.95 27.27
CA ILE A 265 -47.94 -0.01 28.02
C ILE A 265 -47.49 -0.17 29.49
N LEU A 266 -46.22 0.13 29.83
CA LEU A 266 -45.70 -0.02 31.19
C LEU A 266 -45.68 1.26 32.05
N SER A 267 -45.73 2.47 31.47
CA SER A 267 -45.57 3.71 32.26
C SER A 267 -46.86 4.21 32.90
N MET A 268 -48.00 3.56 32.65
CA MET A 268 -49.31 3.97 33.18
C MET A 268 -49.74 3.26 34.47
N SER A 269 -48.96 2.28 34.97
CA SER A 269 -49.37 1.47 36.14
C SER A 269 -48.46 1.55 37.37
N SER A 270 -47.42 2.38 37.40
CA SER A 270 -46.58 2.54 38.60
C SER A 270 -47.28 3.42 39.65
N LYS A 271 -48.08 2.78 40.52
CA LYS A 271 -48.25 3.28 41.90
C LYS A 271 -46.93 3.04 42.65
N PRO A 272 -46.40 4.01 43.41
CA PRO A 272 -45.09 3.89 44.01
C PRO A 272 -45.12 2.86 45.14
N SER A 273 -44.35 1.80 45.00
CA SER A 273 -44.02 0.85 46.06
C SER A 273 -42.54 0.46 45.97
N LEU A 274 -41.68 1.48 45.93
CA LEU A 274 -40.26 1.43 46.21
C LEU A 274 -39.90 2.85 46.67
N LYS A 275 -39.92 3.06 47.99
CA LYS A 275 -40.03 4.38 48.62
C LYS A 275 -38.75 5.24 48.56
N ASP A 276 -37.77 4.91 47.73
CA ASP A 276 -36.45 5.58 47.81
C ASP A 276 -35.64 5.58 46.50
N CYS A 277 -36.27 5.25 45.37
CA CYS A 277 -35.67 5.37 44.04
C CYS A 277 -36.68 6.12 43.15
N ASP A 278 -36.51 7.43 43.01
CA ASP A 278 -37.35 8.25 42.14
C ASP A 278 -37.23 7.74 40.71
N SER A 279 -38.25 7.02 40.25
CA SER A 279 -38.41 6.64 38.85
C SER A 279 -38.87 7.89 38.09
N ILE A 280 -38.03 8.35 37.17
CA ILE A 280 -38.35 9.48 36.29
C ILE A 280 -39.52 9.05 35.41
N LYS A 281 -40.71 9.61 35.67
CA LYS A 281 -41.87 9.43 34.78
C LYS A 281 -41.51 9.94 33.37
N LEU A 282 -41.56 9.03 32.40
CA LEU A 282 -41.38 9.33 30.98
C LEU A 282 -42.33 10.47 30.57
N LYS A 283 -41.80 11.64 30.19
CA LYS A 283 -42.64 12.76 29.75
C LYS A 283 -43.13 12.50 28.34
N SER A 284 -44.41 12.81 28.07
CA SER A 284 -45.08 12.63 26.76
C SER A 284 -44.43 13.40 25.57
N GLY A 285 -43.33 14.14 25.79
CA GLY A 285 -42.55 14.84 24.76
C GLY A 285 -41.28 14.09 24.31
N GLU A 286 -41.00 12.90 24.84
CA GLU A 286 -39.76 12.15 24.56
C GLU A 286 -39.82 11.27 23.30
N LEU A 287 -40.92 11.26 22.54
CA LEU A 287 -41.07 10.43 21.35
C LEU A 287 -41.38 11.28 20.11
N ALA A 288 -40.83 10.87 18.97
CA ALA A 288 -41.09 11.48 17.67
C ALA A 288 -41.12 10.41 16.57
N MET A 289 -41.68 10.75 15.41
CA MET A 289 -41.54 9.94 14.21
C MET A 289 -40.50 10.56 13.27
N TYR A 290 -39.50 9.75 12.90
CA TYR A 290 -38.39 10.11 12.01
C TYR A 290 -38.31 9.06 10.90
N ARG A 291 -38.43 9.49 9.64
CA ARG A 291 -38.40 8.62 8.44
C ARG A 291 -39.31 7.38 8.54
N GLY A 292 -40.51 7.57 9.10
CA GLY A 292 -41.52 6.51 9.27
C GLY A 292 -41.27 5.56 10.44
N GLN A 293 -40.28 5.81 11.30
CA GLN A 293 -39.99 5.02 12.50
C GLN A 293 -40.23 5.84 13.76
N ILE A 294 -40.74 5.21 14.82
CA ILE A 294 -40.85 5.84 16.15
C ILE A 294 -39.45 5.85 16.77
N VAL A 295 -39.01 7.03 17.17
CA VAL A 295 -37.71 7.29 17.79
C VAL A 295 -37.89 7.96 19.15
N ARG A 296 -36.92 7.77 20.04
CA ARG A 296 -36.86 8.45 21.33
C ARG A 296 -35.95 9.67 21.22
N LEU A 297 -36.42 10.78 21.76
CA LEU A 297 -35.70 12.04 21.89
C LEU A 297 -35.09 12.11 23.29
N ARG A 298 -33.77 12.09 23.36
CA ARG A 298 -33.03 12.35 24.60
C ARG A 298 -32.63 13.81 24.64
N HIS A 299 -33.31 14.60 25.44
CA HIS A 299 -33.05 16.03 25.57
C HIS A 299 -31.66 16.30 26.15
N LEU A 300 -31.00 17.31 25.59
CA LEU A 300 -29.73 17.82 26.06
C LEU A 300 -30.00 19.06 26.94
N PRO A 301 -29.72 19.01 28.26
CA PRO A 301 -29.91 20.14 29.17
C PRO A 301 -28.76 21.15 28.99
N VAL A 302 -28.59 21.68 27.78
CA VAL A 302 -27.49 22.60 27.45
C VAL A 302 -28.06 23.81 26.73
N LYS A 303 -27.84 25.01 27.31
CA LYS A 303 -28.29 26.28 26.70
C LYS A 303 -27.54 26.58 25.40
N HIS A 304 -26.22 26.46 25.43
CA HIS A 304 -25.33 26.70 24.29
C HIS A 304 -24.43 25.50 24.05
N LEU A 305 -24.63 24.79 22.94
CA LEU A 305 -23.78 23.67 22.55
C LEU A 305 -22.80 24.12 21.48
N ARG A 306 -21.50 24.12 21.80
CA ARG A 306 -20.43 24.32 20.82
C ARG A 306 -19.99 22.96 20.27
N LEU A 307 -20.21 22.74 18.98
CA LEU A 307 -19.72 21.55 18.29
C LEU A 307 -18.18 21.55 18.27
N THR A 308 -17.59 20.50 18.83
CA THR A 308 -16.14 20.26 18.81
C THR A 308 -15.82 19.06 17.93
N ASN A 309 -14.58 18.96 17.47
CA ASN A 309 -14.13 17.78 16.70
C ASN A 309 -14.29 16.47 17.48
N ALA A 310 -14.19 16.50 18.82
CA ALA A 310 -14.41 15.33 19.66
C ALA A 310 -15.87 14.82 19.57
N ILE A 311 -16.86 15.73 19.62
CA ILE A 311 -18.28 15.36 19.45
C ILE A 311 -18.54 14.80 18.04
N LEU A 312 -17.93 15.37 17.01
CA LEU A 312 -18.06 14.86 15.64
C LEU A 312 -17.44 13.45 15.49
N CYS A 313 -16.30 13.20 16.14
CA CYS A 313 -15.67 11.88 16.20
C CYS A 313 -16.56 10.85 16.91
N ASP A 314 -17.16 11.22 18.04
CA ASP A 314 -18.11 10.38 18.79
C ASP A 314 -19.29 9.95 17.92
N PHE A 315 -19.93 10.89 17.21
CA PHE A 315 -20.97 10.56 16.22
C PHE A 315 -20.41 9.61 15.16
N LYS A 316 -19.25 9.93 14.55
CA LYS A 316 -18.66 9.06 13.52
C LYS A 316 -18.42 7.62 14.02
N MET A 317 -18.01 7.44 15.28
CA MET A 317 -17.83 6.13 15.88
C MET A 317 -19.17 5.41 16.08
N THR A 318 -20.21 6.09 16.57
CA THR A 318 -21.54 5.48 16.76
C THR A 318 -22.20 5.06 15.44
N ARG A 319 -21.91 5.73 14.32
CA ARG A 319 -22.45 5.39 12.98
C ARG A 319 -22.17 3.95 12.56
N VAL A 320 -21.00 3.42 12.91
CA VAL A 320 -20.53 2.10 12.48
C VAL A 320 -20.94 0.97 13.43
N LEU A 321 -21.55 1.30 14.58
CA LEU A 321 -21.98 0.32 15.56
C LEU A 321 -23.35 -0.25 15.19
N SER A 322 -23.42 -1.58 15.08
CA SER A 322 -24.65 -2.30 14.81
C SER A 322 -24.62 -3.65 15.51
N HIS A 323 -25.49 -3.82 16.49
CA HIS A 323 -25.61 -5.04 17.28
C HIS A 323 -27.04 -5.18 17.81
N ALA A 324 -27.51 -6.42 18.01
CA ALA A 324 -28.88 -6.67 18.48
C ALA A 324 -29.13 -6.06 19.86
N ASN A 325 -28.14 -6.09 20.75
CA ASN A 325 -28.19 -5.59 22.12
C ASN A 325 -27.60 -4.17 22.29
N LEU A 326 -27.51 -3.39 21.20
CA LEU A 326 -27.20 -1.95 21.26
C LEU A 326 -28.35 -1.15 20.62
N THR A 327 -28.65 0.00 21.19
CA THR A 327 -29.60 0.95 20.58
C THR A 327 -28.95 1.65 19.40
N ARG A 328 -29.72 1.86 18.33
CA ARG A 328 -29.24 2.66 17.20
C ARG A 328 -29.30 4.14 17.50
N VAL A 329 -28.18 4.84 17.31
CA VAL A 329 -28.12 6.31 17.28
C VAL A 329 -28.41 6.79 15.86
N PHE A 330 -29.47 7.57 15.67
CA PHE A 330 -29.80 8.14 14.36
C PHE A 330 -29.09 9.47 14.11
N GLY A 331 -28.83 10.24 15.16
CA GLY A 331 -28.25 11.57 15.05
C GLY A 331 -28.66 12.47 16.22
N ALA A 332 -28.59 13.78 16.02
CA ALA A 332 -29.04 14.80 16.95
C ALA A 332 -29.68 15.99 16.21
N CYS A 333 -30.74 16.53 16.82
CA CYS A 333 -31.31 17.82 16.49
C CYS A 333 -30.73 18.85 17.47
N LEU A 334 -30.11 19.91 16.95
CA LEU A 334 -29.39 20.92 17.73
C LEU A 334 -29.90 22.35 17.46
N GLU A 335 -31.16 22.46 17.05
CA GLU A 335 -31.83 23.74 16.84
C GLU A 335 -32.24 24.38 18.17
N ASP A 336 -32.47 25.69 18.19
CA ASP A 336 -32.73 26.40 19.46
C ASP A 336 -34.00 25.95 20.17
N ASP A 337 -35.02 25.55 19.41
CA ASP A 337 -36.29 25.04 19.94
C ASP A 337 -36.22 23.57 20.37
N LEU A 338 -35.27 22.79 19.83
CA LEU A 338 -35.12 21.37 20.12
C LEU A 338 -33.65 20.93 20.09
N LYS A 339 -33.10 20.69 21.28
CA LYS A 339 -31.77 20.10 21.50
C LYS A 339 -31.93 18.68 22.05
N ALA A 340 -31.84 17.68 21.18
CA ALA A 340 -32.02 16.28 21.55
C ALA A 340 -31.21 15.31 20.67
N ILE A 341 -30.74 14.22 21.28
CA ILE A 341 -30.20 13.06 20.55
C ILE A 341 -31.38 12.18 20.14
N VAL A 342 -31.37 11.74 18.89
CA VAL A 342 -32.40 10.89 18.30
C VAL A 342 -31.91 9.44 18.31
N VAL A 343 -32.57 8.59 19.08
CA VAL A 343 -32.18 7.18 19.28
C VAL A 343 -33.35 6.23 19.05
N GLU A 344 -33.04 4.95 18.89
CA GLU A 344 -34.04 3.88 18.79
C GLU A 344 -35.00 3.85 19.98
N HIS A 345 -36.30 3.74 19.70
CA HIS A 345 -37.32 3.62 20.73
C HIS A 345 -37.47 2.17 21.21
N CYS A 346 -37.32 1.97 22.51
CA CYS A 346 -37.57 0.70 23.20
C CYS A 346 -38.87 0.83 24.02
N ALA A 347 -39.94 0.17 23.59
CA ALA A 347 -41.28 0.48 24.09
C ALA A 347 -41.58 -0.01 25.51
N LYS A 348 -40.75 -0.90 26.06
CA LYS A 348 -40.91 -1.38 27.44
C LYS A 348 -40.15 -0.55 28.47
N GLY A 349 -39.51 0.54 28.04
CA GLY A 349 -38.78 1.44 28.92
C GLY A 349 -37.38 0.94 29.25
N SER A 350 -36.88 1.35 30.41
CA SER A 350 -35.59 0.91 30.94
C SER A 350 -35.70 -0.43 31.67
N LEU A 351 -34.57 -1.07 31.92
CA LEU A 351 -34.47 -2.24 32.78
C LEU A 351 -34.91 -1.88 34.20
N GLN A 352 -34.57 -0.68 34.67
CA GLN A 352 -35.05 -0.17 35.97
C GLN A 352 -36.58 -0.15 36.05
N ASP A 353 -37.28 0.31 35.00
CA ASP A 353 -38.75 0.31 34.92
C ASP A 353 -39.31 -1.13 34.95
N LEU A 354 -38.66 -2.05 34.23
CA LEU A 354 -39.06 -3.46 34.16
C LEU A 354 -38.89 -4.17 35.51
N LEU A 355 -37.78 -3.91 36.20
CA LEU A 355 -37.49 -4.48 37.51
C LEU A 355 -38.45 -3.94 38.57
N GLY A 356 -38.74 -2.64 38.54
CA GLY A 356 -39.68 -1.98 39.46
C GLY A 356 -41.16 -2.31 39.23
N ASN A 357 -41.52 -3.00 38.14
CA ASN A 357 -42.91 -3.33 37.84
C ASN A 357 -43.33 -4.66 38.51
N PRO A 358 -44.19 -4.62 39.56
CA PRO A 358 -44.63 -5.84 40.27
C PRO A 358 -45.53 -6.74 39.42
N HIS A 359 -46.11 -6.22 38.33
CA HIS A 359 -47.01 -6.98 37.46
C HIS A 359 -46.27 -7.87 36.45
N VAL A 360 -44.95 -7.70 36.30
CA VAL A 360 -44.14 -8.56 35.44
C VAL A 360 -43.52 -9.66 36.29
N SER A 361 -43.78 -10.93 35.97
CA SER A 361 -43.06 -12.05 36.60
C SER A 361 -41.71 -12.24 35.92
N LEU A 362 -40.62 -12.20 36.70
CA LEU A 362 -39.25 -12.43 36.22
C LEU A 362 -38.75 -13.75 36.81
N ASP A 363 -38.97 -14.84 36.09
CA ASP A 363 -38.42 -16.15 36.47
C ASP A 363 -36.90 -16.21 36.20
N GLY A 364 -36.25 -17.28 36.67
CA GLY A 364 -34.79 -17.42 36.55
C GLY A 364 -34.31 -17.41 35.10
N GLN A 365 -35.08 -18.02 34.19
CA GLN A 365 -34.73 -18.09 32.78
C GLN A 365 -34.84 -16.71 32.12
N PHE A 366 -35.87 -15.95 32.44
CA PHE A 366 -36.06 -14.60 31.91
C PHE A 366 -35.02 -13.63 32.47
N LYS A 367 -34.69 -13.72 33.77
CA LYS A 367 -33.56 -12.96 34.35
C LYS A 367 -32.24 -13.29 33.64
N PHE A 368 -31.97 -14.58 33.40
CA PHE A 368 -30.76 -15.01 32.69
C PHE A 368 -30.69 -14.45 31.27
N SER A 369 -31.80 -14.40 30.53
CA SER A 369 -31.80 -13.80 29.19
C SER A 369 -31.53 -12.30 29.21
N LEU A 370 -32.09 -11.57 30.19
CA LEU A 370 -31.80 -10.14 30.36
C LEU A 370 -30.30 -9.90 30.63
N CYS A 371 -29.70 -10.69 31.53
CA CYS A 371 -28.27 -10.62 31.82
C CYS A 371 -27.42 -10.94 30.59
N THR A 372 -27.79 -11.98 29.84
CA THR A 372 -27.08 -12.40 28.63
C THR A 372 -27.08 -11.31 27.56
N ASP A 373 -28.22 -10.66 27.36
CA ASP A 373 -28.35 -9.54 26.41
C ASP A 373 -27.43 -8.37 26.78
N ILE A 374 -27.37 -8.00 28.07
CA ILE A 374 -26.50 -6.92 28.57
C ILE A 374 -25.03 -7.29 28.33
N ILE A 375 -24.63 -8.52 28.68
CA ILE A 375 -23.25 -9.01 28.52
C ILE A 375 -22.85 -9.00 27.04
N ASN A 376 -23.72 -9.48 26.14
CA ASN A 376 -23.45 -9.50 24.70
C ASN A 376 -23.30 -8.08 24.13
N GLY A 377 -24.18 -7.15 24.53
CA GLY A 377 -24.08 -5.74 24.15
C GLY A 377 -22.78 -5.11 24.63
N LEU A 378 -22.38 -5.38 25.87
CA LEU A 378 -21.17 -4.81 26.47
C LEU A 378 -19.90 -5.39 25.86
N SER A 379 -19.85 -6.70 25.63
CA SER A 379 -18.73 -7.38 24.97
C SER A 379 -18.49 -6.81 23.57
N TYR A 380 -19.56 -6.65 22.77
CA TYR A 380 -19.45 -6.04 21.45
C TYR A 380 -18.92 -4.60 21.54
N LEU A 381 -19.42 -3.81 22.49
CA LEU A 381 -18.99 -2.42 22.66
C LEU A 381 -17.51 -2.33 23.07
N HIS A 382 -17.05 -3.23 23.93
CA HIS A 382 -15.64 -3.32 24.34
C HIS A 382 -14.73 -3.58 23.14
N ASP A 383 -15.12 -4.46 22.22
CA ASP A 383 -14.32 -4.76 21.01
C ASP A 383 -14.41 -3.68 19.93
N SER A 384 -15.45 -2.84 19.97
CA SER A 384 -15.68 -1.76 19.02
C SER A 384 -14.66 -0.60 19.12
N PRO A 385 -14.70 0.37 18.17
CA PRO A 385 -13.90 1.60 18.26
C PRO A 385 -14.19 2.48 19.48
N VAL A 386 -15.38 2.35 20.10
CA VAL A 386 -15.77 3.10 21.30
C VAL A 386 -15.10 2.58 22.57
N LYS A 387 -14.70 1.29 22.58
CA LYS A 387 -13.90 0.59 23.61
C LYS A 387 -14.53 0.39 24.99
N HIS A 388 -15.46 1.24 25.43
CA HIS A 388 -16.15 1.16 26.73
C HIS A 388 -17.48 1.94 26.68
N HIS A 389 -18.41 1.65 27.59
CA HIS A 389 -19.66 2.39 27.74
C HIS A 389 -19.45 3.67 28.57
N GLY A 390 -18.74 3.56 29.69
CA GLY A 390 -18.37 4.68 30.56
C GLY A 390 -19.49 5.27 31.42
N ARG A 391 -20.74 4.85 31.22
CA ARG A 391 -21.96 5.34 31.92
C ARG A 391 -23.04 4.26 32.00
N LEU A 392 -22.65 3.00 32.14
CA LEU A 392 -23.58 1.88 32.16
C LEU A 392 -24.43 1.89 33.44
N THR A 393 -25.75 1.95 33.32
CA THR A 393 -26.71 1.88 34.44
C THR A 393 -27.95 1.07 34.04
N SER A 394 -28.77 0.66 35.01
CA SER A 394 -30.05 -0.02 34.73
C SER A 394 -31.08 0.89 34.03
N GLU A 395 -30.94 2.22 34.15
CA GLU A 395 -31.74 3.21 33.40
C GLU A 395 -31.40 3.23 31.90
N VAL A 396 -30.12 3.05 31.58
CA VAL A 396 -29.59 3.11 30.20
C VAL A 396 -29.74 1.77 29.46
N CYS A 397 -29.91 0.67 30.18
CA CYS A 397 -30.33 -0.61 29.61
C CYS A 397 -31.80 -0.55 29.20
N LEU A 398 -32.09 -0.43 27.91
CA LEU A 398 -33.46 -0.30 27.40
C LEU A 398 -34.04 -1.65 26.95
N VAL A 399 -35.36 -1.82 27.06
CA VAL A 399 -36.03 -3.08 26.76
C VAL A 399 -36.96 -2.94 25.55
N ASP A 400 -36.68 -3.71 24.50
CA ASP A 400 -37.45 -3.68 23.26
C ASP A 400 -38.82 -4.39 23.38
N ASN A 401 -39.61 -4.38 22.30
CA ASN A 401 -40.92 -5.03 22.26
C ASN A 401 -40.88 -6.55 22.51
N ARG A 402 -39.75 -7.20 22.23
CA ARG A 402 -39.51 -8.64 22.39
C ARG A 402 -38.85 -8.98 23.73
N PHE A 403 -38.77 -8.02 24.65
CA PHE A 403 -38.06 -8.15 25.92
C PHE A 403 -36.56 -8.43 25.76
N SER A 404 -35.96 -8.01 24.66
CA SER A 404 -34.50 -8.01 24.51
C SER A 404 -33.90 -6.71 25.05
N VAL A 405 -32.79 -6.82 25.77
CA VAL A 405 -32.10 -5.66 26.34
C VAL A 405 -31.14 -5.05 25.32
N LYS A 406 -31.17 -3.72 25.20
CA LYS A 406 -30.32 -2.92 24.35
C LYS A 406 -29.65 -1.82 25.15
N LEU A 407 -28.33 -1.70 25.07
CA LEU A 407 -27.60 -0.64 25.76
C LEU A 407 -27.81 0.70 25.05
N GLY A 408 -28.21 1.73 25.81
CA GLY A 408 -28.35 3.13 25.40
C GLY A 408 -27.08 3.96 25.64
N ASP A 409 -27.12 5.25 25.32
CA ASP A 409 -26.15 6.28 25.74
C ASP A 409 -24.65 5.96 25.68
N PHE A 410 -24.23 5.07 24.79
CA PHE A 410 -22.83 4.79 24.56
C PHE A 410 -22.25 5.71 23.48
N GLY A 411 -20.93 5.84 23.45
CA GLY A 411 -20.20 6.43 22.30
C GLY A 411 -20.38 7.92 22.07
N LEU A 412 -21.06 8.66 22.96
CA LEU A 412 -21.21 10.12 22.92
C LEU A 412 -20.62 10.78 24.19
N SER A 413 -19.51 10.25 24.70
CA SER A 413 -18.90 10.66 25.97
C SER A 413 -18.52 12.14 26.01
N SER A 414 -18.05 12.70 24.89
CA SER A 414 -17.70 14.11 24.77
C SER A 414 -18.94 14.99 24.92
N LEU A 415 -20.06 14.58 24.31
CA LEU A 415 -21.34 15.30 24.40
C LEU A 415 -21.92 15.20 25.82
N TYR A 416 -21.93 14.01 26.40
CA TYR A 416 -22.41 13.79 27.76
C TYR A 416 -21.58 14.51 28.83
N SER A 417 -20.28 14.71 28.59
CA SER A 417 -19.41 15.45 29.50
C SER A 417 -19.80 16.92 29.67
N LEU A 418 -20.56 17.48 28.72
CA LEU A 418 -21.09 18.84 28.76
C LEU A 418 -22.39 18.95 29.56
N MET A 419 -23.06 17.83 29.87
CA MET A 419 -24.35 17.81 30.57
C MET A 419 -24.23 17.84 32.10
N VAL A 420 -23.02 17.82 32.64
CA VAL A 420 -22.79 17.80 34.10
C VAL A 420 -22.75 19.25 34.61
N GLU A 421 -23.91 19.82 34.92
CA GLU A 421 -24.01 21.21 35.41
C GLU A 421 -23.83 21.31 36.94
N ASP A 422 -24.31 20.34 37.73
CA ASP A 422 -24.18 20.37 39.20
C ASP A 422 -23.82 18.99 39.79
N LYS A 423 -22.56 18.85 40.20
CA LYS A 423 -22.04 17.64 40.88
C LYS A 423 -22.61 17.43 42.30
N GLN A 424 -23.26 18.44 42.87
CA GLN A 424 -23.87 18.38 44.19
C GLN A 424 -25.37 18.02 44.13
N SER A 425 -25.95 17.98 42.93
CA SER A 425 -27.35 17.56 42.77
C SER A 425 -27.55 16.10 43.19
N GLN A 426 -28.69 15.82 43.83
CA GLN A 426 -29.07 14.45 44.20
C GLN A 426 -29.17 13.53 42.98
N GLU A 427 -29.63 14.06 41.85
CA GLU A 427 -29.68 13.34 40.58
C GLU A 427 -28.30 12.88 40.12
N PHE A 428 -27.29 13.76 40.20
CA PHE A 428 -25.91 13.39 39.88
C PHE A 428 -25.37 12.32 40.83
N MET A 429 -25.59 12.48 42.15
CA MET A 429 -25.16 11.49 43.14
C MET A 429 -25.83 10.13 42.92
N ASN A 430 -27.13 10.10 42.60
CA ASN A 430 -27.85 8.87 42.29
C ASN A 430 -27.33 8.20 41.01
N SER A 431 -26.96 8.98 39.99
CA SER A 431 -26.36 8.44 38.76
C SER A 431 -24.99 7.77 38.99
N CYS A 432 -24.32 8.11 40.09
CA CYS A 432 -23.02 7.56 40.47
C CYS A 432 -23.12 6.20 41.20
N LEU A 433 -24.31 5.68 41.50
CA LEU A 433 -24.46 4.40 42.20
C LEU A 433 -23.88 3.21 41.43
N TRP A 434 -23.86 3.26 40.10
CA TRP A 434 -23.23 2.22 39.27
C TRP A 434 -21.73 2.47 39.03
N CYS A 435 -21.23 3.64 39.42
CA CYS A 435 -19.90 4.10 39.07
C CYS A 435 -18.84 3.39 39.91
N ALA A 436 -17.82 2.85 39.24
CA ALA A 436 -16.73 2.16 39.89
C ALA A 436 -15.93 3.10 40.82
N PRO A 437 -15.44 2.61 41.98
CA PRO A 437 -14.77 3.44 42.97
C PRO A 437 -13.51 4.14 42.44
N GLU A 438 -12.79 3.53 41.51
CA GLU A 438 -11.64 4.13 40.83
C GLU A 438 -12.04 5.29 39.91
N VAL A 439 -13.21 5.23 39.28
CA VAL A 439 -13.73 6.33 38.46
C VAL A 439 -14.21 7.48 39.36
N LEU A 440 -14.84 7.16 40.49
CA LEU A 440 -15.27 8.16 41.48
C LEU A 440 -14.08 8.91 42.11
N ARG A 441 -12.95 8.22 42.34
CA ARG A 441 -11.73 8.82 42.90
C ARG A 441 -10.89 9.55 41.85
N SER A 442 -11.05 9.22 40.56
CA SER A 442 -10.26 9.76 39.48
C SER A 442 -10.80 11.10 38.97
N HIS A 443 -9.89 11.98 38.51
CA HIS A 443 -10.25 13.18 37.76
C HIS A 443 -10.38 12.91 36.25
N VAL A 444 -10.07 11.70 35.79
CA VAL A 444 -10.12 11.31 34.38
C VAL A 444 -11.57 11.05 33.97
N LYS A 445 -12.09 11.86 33.05
CA LYS A 445 -13.42 11.72 32.45
C LYS A 445 -13.38 10.61 31.39
N GLY A 446 -14.35 9.69 31.41
CA GLY A 446 -14.58 8.74 30.32
C GLY A 446 -14.88 7.31 30.75
N GLY A 447 -14.49 6.90 31.95
CA GLY A 447 -14.57 5.49 32.36
C GLY A 447 -13.60 4.61 31.56
N ASN A 448 -13.59 3.31 31.86
CA ASN A 448 -12.79 2.31 31.17
C ASN A 448 -13.56 0.98 31.16
N ARG A 449 -12.97 -0.06 30.54
CA ARG A 449 -13.62 -1.37 30.43
C ARG A 449 -13.86 -1.99 31.80
N GLU A 450 -12.90 -1.84 32.71
CA GLU A 450 -12.94 -2.39 34.06
C GLU A 450 -14.10 -1.77 34.88
N ALA A 451 -14.31 -0.46 34.72
CA ALA A 451 -15.41 0.26 35.36
C ALA A 451 -16.78 -0.15 34.81
N ASP A 452 -16.87 -0.48 33.52
CA ASP A 452 -18.10 -1.06 32.97
C ASP A 452 -18.39 -2.44 33.58
N ILE A 453 -17.36 -3.26 33.85
CA ILE A 453 -17.54 -4.56 34.52
C ILE A 453 -18.03 -4.39 35.96
N TYR A 454 -17.54 -3.38 36.68
CA TYR A 454 -18.10 -3.03 37.99
C TYR A 454 -19.58 -2.64 37.88
N SER A 455 -19.90 -1.74 36.95
CA SER A 455 -21.28 -1.28 36.70
C SER A 455 -22.20 -2.46 36.33
N LEU A 456 -21.71 -3.39 35.52
CA LEU A 456 -22.40 -4.64 35.18
C LEU A 456 -22.69 -5.46 36.44
N GLY A 457 -21.73 -5.60 37.36
CA GLY A 457 -21.94 -6.32 38.62
C GLY A 457 -23.11 -5.77 39.44
N ILE A 458 -23.25 -4.45 39.50
CA ILE A 458 -24.39 -3.79 40.15
C ILE A 458 -25.71 -4.09 39.41
N ILE A 459 -25.72 -4.01 38.08
CA ILE A 459 -26.93 -4.29 37.29
C ILE A 459 -27.35 -5.77 37.41
N LEU A 460 -26.39 -6.70 37.44
CA LEU A 460 -26.68 -8.12 37.64
C LEU A 460 -27.29 -8.36 39.03
N SER A 461 -26.81 -7.67 40.06
CA SER A 461 -27.41 -7.78 41.40
C SER A 461 -28.84 -7.24 41.41
N GLU A 462 -29.10 -6.09 40.77
CA GLU A 462 -30.46 -5.54 40.59
C GLU A 462 -31.39 -6.52 39.86
N VAL A 463 -30.93 -7.20 38.81
CA VAL A 463 -31.76 -8.18 38.08
C VAL A 463 -32.09 -9.40 38.95
N ILE A 464 -31.12 -9.87 39.74
CA ILE A 464 -31.28 -11.05 40.59
C ILE A 464 -32.18 -10.74 41.80
N SER A 465 -31.87 -9.68 42.56
CA SER A 465 -32.59 -9.30 43.78
C SER A 465 -33.91 -8.60 43.48
N ARG A 466 -33.99 -7.92 42.33
CA ARG A 466 -35.10 -7.03 41.97
C ARG A 466 -35.23 -5.83 42.91
N GLU A 467 -34.12 -5.42 43.50
CA GLU A 467 -33.99 -4.28 44.41
C GLU A 467 -33.12 -3.18 43.79
N CYS A 468 -33.18 -1.97 44.36
CA CYS A 468 -32.31 -0.87 43.93
C CYS A 468 -30.82 -1.15 44.24
N PRO A 469 -29.88 -0.46 43.57
CA PRO A 469 -28.46 -0.55 43.89
C PRO A 469 -28.20 -0.31 45.38
N PHE A 470 -27.38 -1.18 45.98
CA PHE A 470 -26.99 -1.14 47.40
C PHE A 470 -28.16 -1.18 48.41
N SER A 471 -29.30 -1.76 48.04
CA SER A 471 -30.44 -1.97 48.95
C SER A 471 -30.07 -2.79 50.18
N ALA A 472 -29.24 -3.84 50.01
CA ALA A 472 -28.79 -4.69 51.10
C ALA A 472 -27.93 -3.90 52.12
N GLU A 473 -27.05 -3.03 51.65
CA GLU A 473 -26.16 -2.20 52.48
C GLU A 473 -26.90 -1.07 53.20
N LYS A 474 -27.98 -0.53 52.62
CA LYS A 474 -28.84 0.45 53.32
C LYS A 474 -29.37 -0.12 54.63
N VAL A 475 -29.74 -1.40 54.66
CA VAL A 475 -30.22 -2.07 55.88
C VAL A 475 -29.14 -2.03 56.97
N TYR A 476 -27.89 -2.39 56.63
CA TYR A 476 -26.78 -2.39 57.59
C TYR A 476 -26.42 -0.99 58.11
N LEU A 477 -26.43 0.03 57.24
CA LEU A 477 -26.12 1.41 57.61
C LEU A 477 -27.19 2.04 58.51
N THR A 478 -28.47 1.67 58.33
CA THR A 478 -29.56 2.13 59.21
C THR A 478 -29.55 1.45 60.57
N THR A 479 -29.08 0.20 60.67
CA THR A 479 -29.04 -0.55 61.95
C THR A 479 -27.82 -0.25 62.82
N SER A 480 -26.78 0.39 62.28
CA SER A 480 -25.57 0.77 63.03
C SER A 480 -25.62 2.15 63.69
N GLY A 481 -26.79 2.80 63.68
CA GLY A 481 -27.01 4.16 64.20
C GLY A 481 -27.95 4.27 65.41
N GLU A 482 -28.38 3.16 66.02
CA GLU A 482 -29.08 3.14 67.31
C GLU A 482 -28.18 2.68 68.46
#